data_AF-A0A7W7VYU6-F1
#
_entry.id   AF-A0A7W7VYU6-F1
#
_cell.length_a   1.000
_cell.length_b   1.000
_cell.length_c   1.000
_cell.angle_alpha   90.00
_cell.angle_beta   90.00
_cell.angle_gamma   90.00
#
_symmetry.space_group_name_H-M   'P 1'
#
loop_
_entity.id
_entity.type
_entity.pdbx_description
1 polymer ?
#
loop_
_entity_poly.entity_id
_entity_poly.type
_entity_poly.pdbx_seq_one_letter_code
_entity_poly.pdbx_strand_id
1 'polypeptide(L)'
;MFHGDDPELVRILRRARAAARDLGHPRVGSEHLLLALTLGGDKVAGVLARSGATSTALHEPVRAAAPWGAGAAADRGLMASLGIDLDRILQNSDVTTWDQPVGHAPVLPLGAGNARRRCARVDPPLGVDAQAVYEASLRLALARRERQHRSEHLALALVSLDPGVDWALTVIAVDRRSLMDDLAAAFPPPGRNPLLRVERRLGHRLRHRHLVQRYQHLTGRTAVEGVTAARLIAG
;
A
#
# COMPACT_ATOMS: atom_id res chain seq x y z
N MET A 1 24.94 3.57 3.10
CA MET A 1 24.41 2.20 3.28
C MET A 1 22.96 2.30 3.74
N PHE A 2 22.09 1.44 3.21
CA PHE A 2 20.67 1.36 3.59
C PHE A 2 20.54 0.50 4.85
N HIS A 3 19.77 0.96 5.84
CA HIS A 3 19.67 0.34 7.17
C HIS A 3 18.49 -0.63 7.30
N GLY A 4 17.68 -0.83 6.25
CA GLY A 4 16.53 -1.72 6.27
C GLY A 4 15.26 -1.07 6.80
N ASP A 5 14.37 -1.91 7.34
CA ASP A 5 13.06 -1.50 7.85
C ASP A 5 13.16 -0.89 9.24
N ASP A 6 12.42 0.19 9.44
CA ASP A 6 12.31 0.84 10.73
C ASP A 6 11.56 -0.03 11.76
N PRO A 7 11.96 -0.02 13.04
CA PRO A 7 11.27 -0.79 14.08
C PRO A 7 9.76 -0.49 14.16
N GLU A 8 9.32 0.74 13.91
CA GLU A 8 7.88 1.07 13.87
C GLU A 8 7.20 0.46 12.65
N LEU A 9 7.84 0.49 11.48
CA LEU A 9 7.30 -0.18 10.28
C LEU A 9 7.13 -1.68 10.53
N VAL A 10 8.10 -2.34 11.18
CA VAL A 10 7.98 -3.75 11.56
C VAL A 10 6.83 -3.98 12.55
N ARG A 11 6.59 -3.05 13.49
CA ARG A 11 5.42 -3.10 14.39
C ARG A 11 4.11 -2.95 13.62
N ILE A 12 4.03 -2.04 12.66
CA ILE A 12 2.86 -1.86 11.79
C ILE A 12 2.55 -3.15 11.03
N LEU A 13 3.54 -3.81 10.44
CA LEU A 13 3.33 -5.11 9.76
C LEU A 13 2.79 -6.19 10.71
N ARG A 14 3.27 -6.23 11.96
CA ARG A 14 2.74 -7.16 12.98
C ARG A 14 1.31 -6.83 13.36
N ARG A 15 0.97 -5.55 13.53
CA ARG A 15 -0.40 -5.09 13.81
C ARG A 15 -1.35 -5.43 12.67
N ALA A 16 -0.94 -5.23 11.42
CA ALA A 16 -1.74 -5.59 10.25
C ALA A 16 -2.04 -7.10 10.21
N ARG A 17 -1.03 -7.93 10.52
CA ARG A 17 -1.21 -9.38 10.64
C ARG A 17 -2.13 -9.77 11.80
N ALA A 18 -2.01 -9.11 12.95
CA ALA A 18 -2.90 -9.35 14.08
C ALA A 18 -4.34 -9.01 13.70
N ALA A 19 -4.58 -7.84 13.09
CA ALA A 19 -5.91 -7.44 12.64
C ALA A 19 -6.53 -8.44 11.65
N ALA A 20 -5.76 -8.92 10.66
CA ALA A 20 -6.25 -9.94 9.73
C ALA A 20 -6.64 -11.24 10.45
N ARG A 21 -5.83 -11.69 11.43
CA ARG A 21 -6.13 -12.88 12.22
C ARG A 21 -7.38 -12.68 13.10
N ASP A 22 -7.47 -11.55 13.79
CA ASP A 22 -8.56 -11.26 14.72
C ASP A 22 -9.91 -11.15 13.99
N LEU A 23 -9.89 -10.69 12.73
CA LEU A 23 -11.06 -10.64 11.86
C LEU A 23 -11.34 -11.96 11.11
N GLY A 24 -10.47 -12.97 11.25
CA GLY A 24 -10.60 -14.24 10.52
C GLY A 24 -10.38 -14.10 9.01
N HIS A 25 -9.66 -13.07 8.56
CA HIS A 25 -9.37 -12.86 7.15
C HIS A 25 -8.27 -13.81 6.66
N PRO A 26 -8.41 -14.40 5.47
CA PRO A 26 -7.50 -15.42 4.95
C PRO A 26 -6.10 -14.89 4.59
N ARG A 27 -5.92 -13.57 4.55
CA ARG A 27 -4.67 -12.89 4.22
C ARG A 27 -4.62 -11.45 4.75
N VAL A 28 -3.43 -10.90 4.84
CA VAL A 28 -3.18 -9.49 5.12
C VAL A 28 -3.25 -8.69 3.82
N GLY A 29 -4.35 -7.98 3.59
CA GLY A 29 -4.52 -7.03 2.48
C GLY A 29 -4.10 -5.58 2.81
N SER A 30 -4.23 -4.69 1.83
CA SER A 30 -3.88 -3.27 1.96
C SER A 30 -4.71 -2.54 3.03
N GLU A 31 -5.96 -2.95 3.22
CA GLU A 31 -6.84 -2.45 4.27
C GLU A 31 -6.31 -2.69 5.69
N HIS A 32 -5.64 -3.83 5.91
CA HIS A 32 -5.01 -4.14 7.19
C HIS A 32 -3.76 -3.30 7.42
N LEU A 33 -2.99 -3.02 6.37
CA LEU A 33 -1.83 -2.13 6.45
C LEU A 33 -2.27 -0.70 6.78
N LEU A 34 -3.34 -0.22 6.13
CA LEU A 34 -3.93 1.09 6.42
C LEU A 34 -4.44 1.16 7.87
N LEU A 35 -5.22 0.17 8.32
CA LEU A 35 -5.70 0.08 9.70
C LEU A 35 -4.53 0.09 10.69
N ALA A 36 -3.48 -0.69 10.44
CA ALA A 36 -2.31 -0.76 11.30
C ALA A 36 -1.51 0.56 11.39
N LEU A 37 -1.50 1.37 10.33
CA LEU A 37 -0.91 2.70 10.34
C LEU A 37 -1.68 3.65 11.27
N THR A 38 -3.01 3.55 11.34
CA THR A 38 -3.82 4.37 12.27
C THR A 38 -3.58 4.04 13.74
N LEU A 39 -3.13 2.82 14.02
CA LEU A 39 -2.79 2.34 15.37
C LEU A 39 -1.32 2.65 15.75
N GLY A 40 -0.59 3.31 14.87
CA GLY A 40 0.76 3.79 15.14
C GLY A 40 0.77 4.92 16.18
N GLY A 41 1.92 5.10 16.84
CA GLY A 41 2.17 6.27 17.71
C GLY A 41 2.99 7.36 17.01
N ASP A 42 3.13 7.28 15.69
CA ASP A 42 4.01 8.13 14.91
C ASP A 42 3.27 9.29 14.23
N LYS A 43 4.04 10.14 13.53
CA LYS A 43 3.49 11.28 12.81
C LYS A 43 2.49 10.86 11.71
N VAL A 44 2.61 9.64 11.17
CA VAL A 44 1.71 9.13 10.12
C VAL A 44 0.32 8.90 10.69
N ALA A 45 0.22 8.23 11.84
CA ALA A 45 -1.05 8.04 12.55
C ALA A 45 -1.73 9.37 12.85
N GLY A 46 -0.96 10.38 13.27
CA GLY A 46 -1.48 11.73 13.50
C GLY A 46 -2.03 12.42 12.25
N VAL A 47 -1.42 12.22 11.07
CA VAL A 47 -1.95 12.75 9.79
C VAL A 47 -3.25 12.05 9.41
N LEU A 48 -3.28 10.71 9.48
CA LEU A 48 -4.48 9.92 9.19
C LEU A 48 -5.65 10.27 10.12
N ALA A 49 -5.38 10.44 11.42
CA ALA A 49 -6.41 10.82 12.37
C ALA A 49 -7.02 12.20 12.06
N ARG A 50 -6.20 13.20 11.68
CA ARG A 50 -6.68 14.53 11.30
C ARG A 50 -7.53 14.52 10.04
N SER A 51 -7.26 13.61 9.11
CA SER A 51 -8.07 13.45 7.90
C SER A 51 -9.36 12.65 8.13
N GLY A 52 -9.60 12.12 9.34
CA GLY A 52 -10.74 11.25 9.65
C GLY A 52 -10.50 9.75 9.43
N ALA A 53 -9.33 9.36 8.91
CA ALA A 53 -8.94 7.96 8.74
C ALA A 53 -8.47 7.38 10.09
N THR A 54 -9.44 7.10 10.96
CA THR A 54 -9.23 6.52 12.30
C THR A 54 -9.42 5.01 12.29
N SER A 55 -8.85 4.32 13.28
CA SER A 55 -9.05 2.87 13.43
C SER A 55 -10.52 2.48 13.58
N THR A 56 -11.32 3.32 14.24
CA THR A 56 -12.76 3.14 14.40
C THR A 56 -13.51 3.31 13.08
N ALA A 57 -13.18 4.33 12.28
CA ALA A 57 -13.80 4.54 10.98
C ALA A 57 -13.47 3.40 10.00
N LEU A 58 -12.23 2.91 10.02
CA LEU A 58 -11.77 1.85 9.13
C LEU A 58 -12.26 0.45 9.52
N HIS A 59 -12.82 0.25 10.71
CA HIS A 59 -13.21 -1.09 11.18
C HIS A 59 -14.23 -1.77 10.27
N GLU A 60 -15.32 -1.08 9.94
CA GLU A 60 -16.37 -1.60 9.05
C GLU A 60 -15.89 -1.83 7.61
N PRO A 61 -15.21 -0.89 6.93
CA PRO A 61 -14.64 -1.13 5.60
C PRO A 61 -13.67 -2.32 5.57
N VAL A 62 -12.81 -2.45 6.59
CA VAL A 62 -11.85 -3.57 6.66
C VAL A 62 -12.61 -4.89 6.79
N ARG A 63 -13.64 -4.96 7.65
CA ARG A 63 -14.50 -6.15 7.78
C ARG A 63 -15.25 -6.47 6.49
N ALA A 64 -15.80 -5.45 5.82
CA ALA A 64 -16.55 -5.61 4.57
C ALA A 64 -15.68 -6.02 3.36
N ALA A 65 -14.36 -5.81 3.45
CA ALA A 65 -13.42 -6.24 2.42
C ALA A 65 -13.27 -7.77 2.34
N ALA A 66 -13.67 -8.51 3.38
CA ALA A 66 -13.60 -9.96 3.37
C ALA A 66 -14.54 -10.62 2.33
N PRO A 67 -14.20 -11.82 1.83
CA PRO A 67 -12.91 -12.52 1.99
C PRO A 67 -11.87 -12.08 0.95
N TRP A 68 -12.25 -11.22 0.01
CA TRP A 68 -11.49 -10.94 -1.21
C TRP A 68 -10.56 -9.72 -1.12
N GLY A 69 -10.49 -9.05 0.03
CA GLY A 69 -9.66 -7.88 0.26
C GLY A 69 -10.21 -6.61 -0.38
N ALA A 70 -9.67 -5.45 0.03
CA ALA A 70 -10.20 -4.17 -0.42
C ALA A 70 -9.97 -3.93 -1.92
N GLY A 71 -8.92 -4.52 -2.50
CA GLY A 71 -8.69 -4.47 -3.96
C GLY A 71 -9.86 -5.05 -4.74
N ALA A 72 -10.38 -6.22 -4.35
CA ALA A 72 -11.55 -6.82 -5.00
C ALA A 72 -12.84 -6.02 -4.73
N ALA A 73 -12.97 -5.41 -3.55
CA ALA A 73 -14.10 -4.52 -3.24
C ALA A 73 -14.10 -3.28 -4.15
N ALA A 74 -12.92 -2.71 -4.42
CA ALA A 74 -12.75 -1.64 -5.39
C ALA A 74 -13.08 -2.11 -6.83
N ASP A 75 -12.60 -3.29 -7.21
CA ASP A 75 -12.85 -3.88 -8.53
C ASP A 75 -14.35 -4.17 -8.74
N ARG A 76 -15.10 -4.56 -7.71
CA ARG A 76 -16.54 -4.87 -7.80
C ARG A 76 -17.35 -3.69 -8.36
N GLY A 77 -17.11 -2.48 -7.87
CA GLY A 77 -17.80 -1.28 -8.35
C GLY A 77 -17.50 -0.98 -9.82
N LEU A 78 -16.24 -1.17 -10.23
CA LEU A 78 -15.81 -0.96 -11.60
C LEU A 78 -16.38 -2.04 -12.55
N MET A 79 -16.37 -3.31 -12.14
CA MET A 79 -16.90 -4.42 -12.93
C MET A 79 -18.42 -4.35 -13.09
N ALA A 80 -19.14 -3.91 -12.06
CA ALA A 80 -20.58 -3.70 -12.14
C ALA A 80 -20.95 -2.66 -13.22
N SER A 81 -20.14 -1.62 -13.42
CA SER A 81 -20.33 -0.64 -14.49
C SER A 81 -20.20 -1.22 -15.90
N LEU A 82 -19.47 -2.33 -16.03
CA LEU A 82 -19.30 -3.09 -17.28
C LEU A 82 -20.33 -4.24 -17.42
N GLY A 83 -21.27 -4.37 -16.48
CA GLY A 83 -22.25 -5.46 -16.47
C GLY A 83 -21.69 -6.81 -16.03
N ILE A 84 -20.52 -6.82 -15.37
CA ILE A 84 -19.86 -8.04 -14.87
C ILE A 84 -20.17 -8.20 -13.38
N ASP A 85 -20.88 -9.28 -13.03
CA ASP A 85 -21.14 -9.66 -11.65
C ASP A 85 -19.93 -10.42 -11.08
N LEU A 86 -19.11 -9.69 -10.31
CA LEU A 86 -17.93 -10.25 -9.68
C LEU A 86 -18.27 -11.27 -8.59
N ASP A 87 -19.41 -11.12 -7.90
CA ASP A 87 -19.80 -12.04 -6.81
C ASP A 87 -20.10 -13.42 -7.38
N ARG A 88 -20.74 -13.49 -8.54
CA ARG A 88 -20.96 -14.76 -9.27
C ARG A 88 -19.64 -15.45 -9.66
N ILE A 89 -18.61 -14.69 -10.05
CA ILE A 89 -17.30 -15.25 -10.41
C ILE A 89 -16.59 -15.80 -9.17
N LEU A 90 -16.70 -15.07 -8.05
CA LEU A 90 -16.00 -15.37 -6.81
C LEU A 90 -16.67 -16.48 -5.99
N GLN A 91 -17.98 -16.69 -6.13
CA GLN A 91 -18.75 -17.72 -5.40
C GLN A 91 -18.16 -19.13 -5.46
N ASN A 92 -17.55 -19.51 -6.58
CA ASN A 92 -17.00 -20.86 -6.80
C ASN A 92 -15.47 -20.91 -6.74
N SER A 93 -14.85 -19.87 -6.21
CA SER A 93 -13.40 -19.71 -6.24
C SER A 93 -12.78 -19.80 -4.85
N ASP A 94 -11.56 -20.32 -4.76
CA ASP A 94 -10.74 -20.19 -3.55
C ASP A 94 -10.02 -18.84 -3.55
N VAL A 95 -9.96 -18.18 -2.38
CA VAL A 95 -9.24 -16.93 -2.14
C VAL A 95 -7.77 -17.03 -2.56
N THR A 96 -7.14 -18.19 -2.34
CA THR A 96 -5.74 -18.42 -2.70
C THR A 96 -5.48 -18.44 -4.21
N THR A 97 -6.52 -18.72 -5.01
CA THR A 97 -6.44 -18.76 -6.48
C THR A 97 -6.38 -17.35 -7.06
N TRP A 98 -7.10 -16.40 -6.46
CA TRP A 98 -7.17 -15.02 -6.92
C TRP A 98 -6.10 -14.11 -6.32
N ASP A 99 -5.40 -14.57 -5.28
CA ASP A 99 -4.30 -13.86 -4.64
C ASP A 99 -2.94 -14.30 -5.19
N GLN A 100 -2.80 -14.33 -6.52
CA GLN A 100 -1.57 -14.65 -7.22
C GLN A 100 -1.07 -13.44 -8.02
N PRO A 101 0.25 -13.15 -8.02
CA PRO A 101 0.79 -12.06 -8.81
C PRO A 101 0.66 -12.36 -10.30
N VAL A 102 0.23 -11.37 -11.09
CA VAL A 102 0.08 -11.51 -12.55
C VAL A 102 1.44 -11.60 -13.25
N GLY A 103 2.50 -11.05 -12.63
CA GLY A 103 3.83 -10.90 -13.23
C GLY A 103 4.98 -11.64 -12.53
N HIS A 104 6.02 -11.98 -13.30
CA HIS A 104 7.28 -12.60 -12.83
C HIS A 104 8.26 -11.56 -12.25
N ALA A 105 7.78 -10.59 -11.47
CA ALA A 105 8.62 -9.56 -10.86
C ALA A 105 8.83 -9.83 -9.36
N PRO A 106 10.06 -9.77 -8.82
CA PRO A 106 10.29 -10.05 -7.40
C PRO A 106 9.61 -8.98 -6.54
N VAL A 107 8.61 -9.39 -5.74
CA VAL A 107 7.74 -8.47 -4.97
C VAL A 107 8.45 -7.93 -3.71
N LEU A 108 9.54 -8.55 -3.29
CA LEU A 108 10.38 -8.10 -2.17
C LEU A 108 11.85 -8.14 -2.61
N PRO A 109 12.66 -7.11 -2.31
CA PRO A 109 14.05 -7.09 -2.75
C PRO A 109 14.92 -8.07 -1.94
N LEU A 110 15.99 -8.57 -2.60
CA LEU A 110 17.02 -9.49 -2.11
C LEU A 110 16.50 -10.90 -1.77
N GLY A 111 16.81 -11.89 -2.63
CA GLY A 111 16.43 -13.29 -2.38
C GLY A 111 14.92 -13.55 -2.52
N ALA A 112 14.30 -12.97 -3.54
CA ALA A 112 12.85 -12.89 -3.75
C ALA A 112 12.07 -14.21 -3.60
N GLY A 113 12.66 -15.35 -3.96
CA GLY A 113 12.03 -16.66 -3.71
C GLY A 113 11.95 -17.01 -2.22
N ASN A 114 13.00 -16.71 -1.45
CA ASN A 114 13.05 -17.01 -0.02
C ASN A 114 12.22 -16.01 0.80
N ALA A 115 12.19 -14.74 0.40
CA ALA A 115 11.30 -13.74 1.00
C ALA A 115 9.82 -14.09 0.78
N ARG A 116 9.43 -14.49 -0.45
CA ARG A 116 8.08 -14.98 -0.75
C ARG A 116 7.74 -16.25 0.01
N ARG A 117 8.62 -17.26 0.01
CA ARG A 117 8.43 -18.47 0.83
C ARG A 117 8.30 -18.14 2.32
N ARG A 118 9.03 -17.14 2.81
CA ARG A 118 8.90 -16.68 4.19
C ARG A 118 7.54 -16.04 4.42
N CYS A 119 7.07 -15.16 3.53
CA CYS A 119 5.73 -14.56 3.58
C CYS A 119 4.59 -15.58 3.47
N ALA A 120 4.75 -16.63 2.65
CA ALA A 120 3.80 -17.73 2.55
C ALA A 120 3.78 -18.64 3.81
N ARG A 121 4.85 -18.60 4.63
CA ARG A 121 4.90 -19.26 5.95
C ARG A 121 4.34 -18.38 7.07
N VAL A 122 3.97 -17.14 6.77
CA VAL A 122 3.29 -16.24 7.70
C VAL A 122 1.80 -16.59 7.65
N ASP A 123 1.20 -16.70 8.82
CA ASP A 123 -0.22 -17.03 8.99
C ASP A 123 -0.98 -15.86 9.69
N PRO A 124 -1.92 -15.17 9.02
CA PRO A 124 -2.27 -15.34 7.62
C PRO A 124 -1.19 -14.75 6.66
N PRO A 125 -1.10 -15.22 5.40
CA PRO A 125 -0.11 -14.76 4.43
C PRO A 125 -0.35 -13.31 4.02
N LEU A 126 0.67 -12.67 3.45
CA LEU A 126 0.53 -11.31 2.90
C LEU A 126 -0.07 -11.37 1.49
N GLY A 127 -1.16 -10.64 1.26
CA GLY A 127 -1.82 -10.58 -0.05
C GLY A 127 -0.99 -9.88 -1.12
N VAL A 128 -1.29 -10.13 -2.40
CA VAL A 128 -0.51 -9.59 -3.53
C VAL A 128 -0.48 -8.06 -3.53
N ASP A 129 -1.62 -7.42 -3.27
CA ASP A 129 -1.71 -5.95 -3.19
C ASP A 129 -0.83 -5.41 -2.06
N ALA A 130 -0.92 -6.00 -0.86
CA ALA A 130 -0.10 -5.63 0.28
C ALA A 130 1.41 -5.81 0.02
N GLN A 131 1.80 -6.90 -0.66
CA GLN A 131 3.19 -7.11 -1.07
C GLN A 131 3.63 -6.05 -2.10
N ALA A 132 2.81 -5.76 -3.12
CA ALA A 132 3.12 -4.79 -4.16
C ALA A 132 3.26 -3.37 -3.61
N VAL A 133 2.38 -2.97 -2.67
CA VAL A 133 2.49 -1.67 -2.00
C VAL A 133 3.74 -1.60 -1.12
N TYR A 134 4.06 -2.66 -0.38
CA TYR A 134 5.29 -2.71 0.43
C TYR A 134 6.56 -2.58 -0.43
N GLU A 135 6.55 -3.20 -1.61
CA GLU A 135 7.63 -3.04 -2.58
C GLU A 135 7.73 -1.59 -3.08
N ALA A 136 6.58 -0.99 -3.38
CA ALA A 136 6.48 0.38 -3.85
C ALA A 136 6.96 1.37 -2.78
N SER A 137 6.63 1.16 -1.51
CA SER A 137 7.10 2.01 -0.40
C SER A 137 8.60 1.93 -0.21
N LEU A 138 9.17 0.72 -0.30
CA LEU A 138 10.62 0.54 -0.20
C LEU A 138 11.35 1.22 -1.37
N ARG A 139 10.83 1.06 -2.59
CA ARG A 139 11.36 1.78 -3.76
C ARG A 139 11.21 3.28 -3.63
N LEU A 140 10.12 3.76 -3.05
CA LEU A 140 9.93 5.19 -2.78
C LEU A 140 11.01 5.71 -1.83
N ALA A 141 11.33 4.99 -0.76
CA ALA A 141 12.42 5.35 0.16
C ALA A 141 13.77 5.44 -0.58
N LEU A 142 14.07 4.46 -1.43
CA LEU A 142 15.29 4.44 -2.25
C LEU A 142 15.30 5.59 -3.27
N ALA A 143 14.17 5.88 -3.90
CA ALA A 143 14.02 6.97 -4.86
C ALA A 143 14.17 8.35 -4.20
N ARG A 144 13.71 8.50 -2.95
CA ARG A 144 13.90 9.69 -2.12
C ARG A 144 15.32 9.83 -1.56
N ARG A 145 16.20 8.85 -1.82
CA ARG A 145 17.57 8.76 -1.29
C ARG A 145 17.60 8.69 0.23
N GLU A 146 16.60 8.06 0.81
CA GLU A 146 16.51 7.84 2.25
C GLU A 146 17.24 6.55 2.63
N ARG A 147 17.78 6.53 3.85
CA ARG A 147 18.63 5.44 4.31
C ARG A 147 17.88 4.34 5.04
N GLN A 148 16.56 4.48 5.20
CA GLN A 148 15.73 3.57 5.98
C GLN A 148 14.32 3.52 5.41
N HIS A 149 13.69 2.36 5.45
CA HIS A 149 12.29 2.17 5.07
C HIS A 149 11.41 2.42 6.29
N ARG A 150 10.68 3.53 6.26
CA ARG A 150 9.83 3.99 7.37
C ARG A 150 8.34 3.98 7.02
N SER A 151 7.49 4.09 8.04
CA SER A 151 6.03 4.06 7.92
C SER A 151 5.46 5.10 6.96
N GLU A 152 6.08 6.28 6.84
CA GLU A 152 5.61 7.30 5.90
C GLU A 152 5.71 6.85 4.45
N HIS A 153 6.71 6.04 4.10
CA HIS A 153 6.84 5.51 2.75
C HIS A 153 5.69 4.54 2.44
N LEU A 154 5.30 3.74 3.43
CA LEU A 154 4.18 2.82 3.32
C LEU A 154 2.86 3.58 3.16
N ALA A 155 2.61 4.60 3.99
CA ALA A 155 1.42 5.43 3.90
C ALA A 155 1.32 6.17 2.56
N LEU A 156 2.42 6.79 2.12
CA LEU A 156 2.50 7.47 0.83
C LEU A 156 2.23 6.50 -0.35
N ALA A 157 2.75 5.28 -0.29
CA ALA A 157 2.52 4.29 -1.34
C ALA A 157 1.08 3.76 -1.34
N LEU A 158 0.50 3.46 -0.17
CA LEU A 158 -0.90 3.03 -0.01
C LEU A 158 -1.86 4.07 -0.60
N VAL A 159 -1.80 5.31 -0.10
CA VAL A 159 -2.71 6.40 -0.49
C VAL A 159 -2.51 6.81 -1.96
N SER A 160 -1.30 6.63 -2.50
CA SER A 160 -1.01 7.01 -3.88
C SER A 160 -1.30 5.95 -4.92
N LEU A 161 -1.24 4.66 -4.59
CA LEU A 161 -1.23 3.59 -5.60
C LEU A 161 -2.39 2.62 -5.45
N ASP A 162 -2.85 2.36 -4.22
CA ASP A 162 -3.69 1.21 -3.95
C ASP A 162 -5.19 1.53 -4.08
N PRO A 163 -5.92 0.88 -5.01
CA PRO A 163 -7.35 1.12 -5.21
C PRO A 163 -8.20 0.58 -4.07
N GLY A 164 -7.73 -0.43 -3.34
CA GLY A 164 -8.41 -0.91 -2.14
C GLY A 164 -8.38 0.14 -1.02
N VAL A 165 -7.27 0.85 -0.86
CA VAL A 165 -7.18 1.99 0.06
C VAL A 165 -8.05 3.15 -0.39
N ASP A 166 -8.07 3.48 -1.68
CA ASP A 166 -8.97 4.54 -2.22
C ASP A 166 -10.44 4.20 -1.98
N TRP A 167 -10.84 2.95 -2.20
CA TRP A 167 -12.17 2.45 -1.84
C TRP A 167 -12.46 2.60 -0.34
N ALA A 168 -11.55 2.13 0.52
CA ALA A 168 -11.75 2.19 1.97
C ALA A 168 -11.89 3.64 2.46
N LEU A 169 -11.07 4.56 1.95
CA LEU A 169 -11.16 6.00 2.26
C LEU A 169 -12.47 6.61 1.75
N THR A 170 -12.94 6.20 0.58
CA THR A 170 -14.22 6.65 0.02
C THR A 170 -15.40 6.21 0.89
N VAL A 171 -15.39 4.96 1.38
CA VAL A 171 -16.46 4.43 2.26
C VAL A 171 -16.57 5.24 3.56
N ILE A 172 -15.44 5.73 4.10
CA ILE A 172 -15.41 6.55 5.32
C ILE A 172 -15.46 8.06 5.03
N ALA A 173 -15.78 8.46 3.80
CA ALA A 173 -15.87 9.85 3.35
C ALA A 173 -14.61 10.70 3.60
N VAL A 174 -13.43 10.08 3.56
CA VAL A 174 -12.15 10.79 3.65
C VAL A 174 -11.70 11.21 2.26
N ASP A 175 -11.46 12.52 2.06
CA ASP A 175 -10.89 13.00 0.81
C ASP A 175 -9.43 12.56 0.68
N ARG A 176 -9.20 11.57 -0.18
CA ARG A 176 -7.87 11.03 -0.47
C ARG A 176 -6.92 12.11 -0.96
N ARG A 177 -7.39 13.10 -1.74
CA ARG A 177 -6.51 14.11 -2.32
C ARG A 177 -5.94 15.02 -1.23
N SER A 178 -6.80 15.53 -0.35
CA SER A 178 -6.38 16.29 0.83
C SER A 178 -5.45 15.47 1.73
N LEU A 179 -5.79 14.20 2.02
CA LEU A 179 -4.92 13.32 2.80
C LEU A 179 -3.54 13.12 2.15
N MET A 180 -3.49 12.96 0.83
CA MET A 180 -2.24 12.83 0.08
C MET A 180 -1.39 14.10 0.19
N ASP A 181 -2.00 15.28 0.05
CA ASP A 181 -1.31 16.57 0.19
C ASP A 181 -0.78 16.77 1.62
N ASP A 182 -1.56 16.42 2.64
CA ASP A 182 -1.16 16.46 4.05
C ASP A 182 0.01 15.51 4.35
N LEU A 183 -0.02 14.29 3.82
CA LEU A 183 1.09 13.34 3.95
C LEU A 183 2.35 13.85 3.23
N ALA A 184 2.21 14.40 2.03
CA ALA A 184 3.34 14.96 1.28
C ALA A 184 3.96 16.17 2.00
N ALA A 185 3.14 17.05 2.58
CA ALA A 185 3.58 18.19 3.36
C ALA A 185 4.22 17.77 4.69
N ALA A 186 3.68 16.74 5.35
CA ALA A 186 4.23 16.21 6.60
C ALA A 186 5.58 15.51 6.40
N PHE A 187 5.83 14.93 5.23
CA PHE A 187 7.01 14.11 4.94
C PHE A 187 7.70 14.54 3.63
N PRO A 188 8.27 15.75 3.54
CA PRO A 188 8.97 16.21 2.34
C PRO A 188 10.26 15.39 2.10
N PRO A 189 10.70 15.23 0.84
CA PRO A 189 11.94 14.51 0.55
C PRO A 189 13.17 15.22 1.14
N PRO A 190 14.24 14.48 1.47
CA PRO A 190 15.35 15.01 2.24
C PRO A 190 16.09 16.13 1.49
N GLY A 191 16.12 17.33 2.08
CA GLY A 191 16.71 18.53 1.47
C GLY A 191 18.21 18.71 1.66
N ARG A 192 18.88 17.90 2.49
CA ARG A 192 20.22 18.20 3.04
C ARG A 192 21.36 18.27 2.01
N ASN A 193 21.27 17.57 0.88
CA ASN A 193 22.34 17.53 -0.12
C ASN A 193 21.84 18.07 -1.48
N PRO A 194 22.44 19.14 -2.03
CA PRO A 194 22.00 19.76 -3.28
C PRO A 194 22.18 18.84 -4.50
N LEU A 195 23.24 18.04 -4.54
CA LEU A 195 23.48 17.08 -5.62
C LEU A 195 22.42 15.98 -5.63
N LEU A 196 22.09 15.42 -4.46
CA LEU A 196 21.01 14.44 -4.34
C LEU A 196 19.65 15.05 -4.68
N ARG A 197 19.45 16.35 -4.41
CA ARG A 197 18.22 17.06 -4.80
C ARG A 197 18.09 17.17 -6.33
N VAL A 198 19.16 17.56 -7.02
CA VAL A 198 19.18 17.65 -8.48
C VAL A 198 19.01 16.26 -9.11
N GLU A 199 19.72 15.26 -8.61
CA GLU A 199 19.61 13.88 -9.08
C GLU A 199 18.18 13.34 -8.92
N ARG A 200 17.53 13.64 -7.78
CA ARG A 200 16.12 13.31 -7.58
C ARG A 200 15.25 13.95 -8.64
N ARG A 201 15.43 15.25 -8.91
CA ARG A 201 14.68 16.01 -9.91
C ARG A 201 14.90 15.53 -11.34
N LEU A 202 16.08 15.04 -11.71
CA LEU A 202 16.33 14.56 -13.07
C LEU A 202 15.63 13.22 -13.34
N GLY A 203 15.65 12.29 -12.38
CA GLY A 203 15.11 10.94 -12.56
C GLY A 203 13.72 10.68 -11.97
N HIS A 204 13.07 11.65 -11.32
CA HIS A 204 11.82 11.42 -10.57
C HIS A 204 10.71 10.84 -11.43
N ARG A 205 10.49 11.35 -12.65
CA ARG A 205 9.43 10.87 -13.54
C ARG A 205 9.62 9.42 -13.94
N LEU A 206 10.84 9.02 -14.28
CA LEU A 206 11.18 7.64 -14.65
C LEU A 206 11.02 6.69 -13.46
N ARG A 207 11.53 7.08 -12.28
CA ARG A 207 11.38 6.28 -11.05
C ARG A 207 9.93 6.12 -10.64
N HIS A 208 9.15 7.19 -10.73
CA HIS A 208 7.71 7.19 -10.51
C HIS A 208 6.99 6.26 -11.48
N ARG A 209 7.24 6.40 -12.78
CA ARG A 209 6.64 5.52 -13.80
C ARG A 209 6.98 4.05 -13.55
N HIS A 210 8.22 3.75 -13.18
CA HIS A 210 8.62 2.37 -12.87
C HIS A 210 7.97 1.83 -11.59
N LEU A 211 7.74 2.67 -10.57
CA LEU A 211 6.96 2.32 -9.38
C LEU A 211 5.53 1.91 -9.77
N VAL A 212 4.83 2.76 -10.52
CA VAL A 212 3.46 2.55 -10.96
C VAL A 212 3.35 1.31 -11.85
N GLN A 213 4.19 1.22 -12.89
CA GLN A 213 4.19 0.08 -13.82
C GLN A 213 4.42 -1.25 -13.09
N ARG A 214 5.29 -1.26 -12.08
CA ARG A 214 5.55 -2.48 -11.31
C ARG A 214 4.37 -2.86 -10.42
N TYR A 215 3.76 -1.89 -9.74
CA TYR A 215 2.56 -2.12 -8.96
C TYR A 215 1.45 -2.73 -9.84
N GLN A 216 1.17 -2.09 -10.98
CA GLN A 216 0.16 -2.55 -11.94
C GLN A 216 0.48 -3.93 -12.51
N HIS A 217 1.75 -4.20 -12.85
CA HIS A 217 2.17 -5.49 -13.37
C HIS A 217 2.04 -6.63 -12.34
N LEU A 218 2.17 -6.33 -11.05
CA LEU A 218 2.08 -7.33 -9.99
C LEU A 218 0.64 -7.64 -9.60
N THR A 219 -0.16 -6.61 -9.42
CA THR A 219 -1.55 -6.72 -8.96
C THR A 219 -2.53 -6.97 -10.09
N GLY A 220 -2.18 -6.61 -11.33
CA GLY A 220 -3.12 -6.53 -12.45
C GLY A 220 -4.09 -5.35 -12.35
N ARG A 221 -3.97 -4.51 -11.31
CA ARG A 221 -4.89 -3.40 -11.03
C ARG A 221 -4.35 -2.09 -11.57
N THR A 222 -5.24 -1.22 -12.02
CA THR A 222 -4.86 0.17 -12.34
C THR A 222 -4.60 0.92 -11.04
N ALA A 223 -3.34 1.34 -10.84
CA ALA A 223 -2.98 2.20 -9.72
C ALA A 223 -3.85 3.46 -9.71
N VAL A 224 -4.14 3.97 -8.51
CA VAL A 224 -4.96 5.17 -8.31
C VAL A 224 -4.15 6.41 -8.72
N GLU A 225 -4.00 6.64 -10.03
CA GLU A 225 -3.14 7.70 -10.52
C GLU A 225 -3.63 9.08 -10.08
N GLY A 226 -2.78 9.76 -9.30
CA GLY A 226 -2.73 11.21 -9.23
C GLY A 226 -1.35 11.65 -9.68
N VAL A 227 -1.29 12.74 -10.45
CA VAL A 227 -0.08 13.44 -10.94
C VAL A 227 0.93 13.82 -9.81
N THR A 228 0.61 13.50 -8.56
CA THR A 228 1.31 13.79 -7.30
C THR A 228 2.46 12.86 -6.95
N ALA A 229 2.50 11.57 -7.34
CA ALA A 229 3.57 10.70 -6.85
C ALA A 229 4.96 10.95 -7.45
N ALA A 230 5.04 11.63 -8.59
CA ALA A 230 6.29 12.21 -9.08
C ALA A 230 6.81 13.31 -8.13
N ARG A 231 5.91 14.10 -7.53
CA ARG A 231 6.24 15.14 -6.53
C ARG A 231 6.74 14.53 -5.22
N LEU A 232 6.29 13.33 -4.85
CA LEU A 232 6.78 12.61 -3.67
C LEU A 232 8.28 12.28 -3.71
N ILE A 233 8.86 12.17 -4.91
CA ILE A 233 10.29 11.90 -5.09
C ILE A 233 11.10 13.20 -5.16
N ALA A 234 10.63 14.19 -5.91
CA ALA A 234 11.40 15.40 -6.23
C ALA A 234 11.28 16.52 -5.18
N GLY A 235 10.14 16.62 -4.49
CA GLY A 235 9.80 17.76 -3.64
C GLY A 235 9.32 18.94 -4.46
#